data_AF-A0A7V4NFY5-F1
#
_entry.id   AF-A0A7V4NFY5-F1
#
_cell.length_a   1.000
_cell.length_b   1.000
_cell.length_c   1.000
_cell.angle_alpha   90.00
_cell.angle_beta   90.00
_cell.angle_gamma   90.00
#
_symmetry.space_group_name_H-M   'P 1'
#
loop_
_entity.id
_entity.type
_entity.pdbx_description
1 polymer ?
#
loop_
_entity_poly.entity_id
_entity_poly.type
_entity_poly.pdbx_seq_one_letter_code
_entity_poly.pdbx_strand_id
1 'polypeptide(L)'
;MKFSRKVLVGILILFAVVLLFAETREIVILHTSDLHGYIYPVDYATNKPANYGLAKVASVIKEQRQKYGEGNVIVIDTGDLIQGSPMEYYQWLFLVQSFSFYRTCSFHMISMLKEFQTGIC
;
A
#
# COMPACT_ATOMS: atom_id res chain seq x y z
N MET A 1 -48.30 -11.86 -25.13
CA MET A 1 -47.22 -11.40 -26.01
C MET A 1 -46.41 -12.61 -26.49
N LYS A 2 -46.40 -12.93 -27.79
CA LYS A 2 -45.61 -14.06 -28.32
C LYS A 2 -44.20 -13.57 -28.64
N PHE A 3 -43.23 -13.98 -27.84
CA PHE A 3 -41.83 -13.63 -28.07
C PHE A 3 -41.31 -14.39 -29.30
N SER A 4 -40.85 -13.66 -30.31
CA SER A 4 -40.31 -14.25 -31.53
C SER A 4 -39.04 -15.04 -31.22
N ARG A 5 -38.90 -16.23 -31.80
CA ARG A 5 -37.72 -17.11 -31.65
C ARG A 5 -36.41 -16.38 -31.99
N LYS A 6 -36.45 -15.36 -32.85
CA LYS A 6 -35.29 -14.51 -33.18
C LYS A 6 -34.86 -13.62 -32.02
N VAL A 7 -35.81 -13.09 -31.25
CA VAL A 7 -35.53 -12.22 -30.09
C VAL A 7 -34.93 -13.05 -28.95
N LEU A 8 -35.42 -14.27 -28.75
CA LEU A 8 -34.84 -15.21 -27.77
C LEU A 8 -33.38 -15.55 -28.11
N VAL A 9 -33.09 -15.83 -29.38
CA VAL A 9 -31.73 -16.12 -29.85
C VAL A 9 -30.82 -14.90 -29.68
N GLY A 10 -31.32 -13.69 -29.95
CA GLY A 10 -30.56 -12.45 -29.73
C GLY A 10 -30.17 -12.24 -28.27
N ILE A 11 -31.09 -12.49 -27.32
CA ILE A 11 -30.81 -12.38 -25.88
C ILE A 11 -29.79 -13.42 -25.43
N LEU A 12 -29.88 -14.66 -25.93
CA LEU A 12 -28.93 -15.73 -25.61
C LEU A 12 -27.51 -15.41 -26.12
N ILE A 13 -27.40 -14.87 -27.33
CA ILE A 13 -26.11 -14.44 -27.88
C ILE A 13 -25.54 -13.29 -27.05
N LEU A 14 -26.34 -12.29 -26.72
CA LEU A 14 -25.91 -11.17 -25.88
C LEU A 14 -25.41 -11.66 -24.51
N PHE A 15 -26.15 -12.56 -23.88
CA PHE A 15 -25.77 -13.13 -22.58
C PHE A 15 -24.48 -13.93 -22.66
N ALA A 16 -24.31 -14.75 -23.69
CA ALA A 16 -23.07 -15.50 -23.93
C ALA A 16 -21.86 -14.56 -24.15
N VAL A 17 -22.06 -13.47 -24.88
CA VAL A 17 -21.02 -12.44 -25.09
C VAL A 17 -20.63 -11.78 -23.77
N VAL A 18 -21.59 -11.42 -22.92
CA VAL A 18 -21.30 -10.83 -21.59
C VAL A 18 -20.48 -11.78 -20.73
N LEU A 19 -20.80 -13.09 -20.74
CA LEU A 19 -20.05 -14.09 -20.00
C LEU A 19 -18.61 -14.26 -20.53
N LEU A 20 -18.37 -14.08 -21.83
CA LEU A 20 -17.02 -14.13 -22.41
C LEU A 20 -16.10 -12.99 -21.95
N PHE A 21 -16.66 -11.86 -21.51
CA PHE A 21 -15.90 -10.72 -20.98
C PHE A 21 -15.71 -10.75 -19.45
N ALA A 22 -16.16 -11.81 -18.77
CA ALA A 22 -15.97 -11.95 -17.33
C ALA A 22 -14.50 -12.33 -17.04
N GLU A 23 -13.73 -11.38 -16.50
CA GLU A 23 -12.34 -11.58 -16.12
C GLU A 23 -12.19 -11.52 -14.59
N THR A 24 -11.51 -12.50 -14.00
CA THR A 24 -11.15 -12.49 -12.57
C THR A 24 -9.83 -11.75 -12.39
N ARG A 25 -9.79 -10.82 -11.43
CA ARG A 25 -8.59 -10.06 -11.08
C ARG A 25 -8.21 -10.32 -9.62
N GLU A 26 -6.93 -10.53 -9.37
CA GLU A 26 -6.36 -10.64 -8.02
C GLU A 26 -5.85 -9.26 -7.57
N ILE A 27 -6.22 -8.85 -6.36
CA ILE A 27 -5.77 -7.59 -5.75
C ILE A 27 -5.03 -7.93 -4.46
N VAL A 28 -3.86 -7.35 -4.29
CA VAL A 28 -3.01 -7.50 -3.10
C VAL A 28 -3.04 -6.22 -2.30
N ILE A 29 -3.34 -6.33 -1.02
CA ILE A 29 -3.34 -5.20 -0.08
C ILE A 29 -2.19 -5.42 0.92
N LEU A 30 -1.23 -4.50 0.90
CA LEU A 30 -0.11 -4.45 1.84
C LEU A 30 -0.37 -3.33 2.84
N HIS A 31 -0.11 -3.61 4.11
CA HIS A 31 -0.45 -2.69 5.20
C HIS A 31 0.72 -2.56 6.19
N THR A 32 1.07 -1.33 6.57
CA THR A 32 2.02 -1.01 7.64
C THR A 32 1.41 -0.07 8.68
N SER A 33 1.95 -0.11 9.89
CA SER A 33 1.57 0.73 11.03
C SER A 33 2.78 0.86 11.96
N ASP A 34 2.82 1.91 12.80
CA ASP A 34 3.75 2.04 13.92
C ASP A 34 5.22 1.94 13.49
N LEU A 35 5.53 2.60 12.38
CA LEU A 35 6.87 2.53 11.80
C LEU A 35 7.92 3.27 12.63
N HIS A 36 7.49 4.21 13.50
CA HIS A 36 8.30 4.83 14.55
C HIS A 36 9.73 5.23 14.09
N GLY A 37 9.84 5.71 12.86
CA GLY A 37 11.11 6.10 12.23
C GLY A 37 12.21 5.07 12.01
N TYR A 38 11.89 3.78 11.99
CA TYR A 38 12.83 2.74 11.54
C TYR A 38 12.96 2.72 10.01
N ILE A 39 13.92 3.48 9.48
CA ILE A 39 14.25 3.51 8.04
C ILE A 39 15.07 2.28 7.63
N TYR A 40 16.16 2.02 8.34
CA TYR A 40 17.11 0.95 8.01
C TYR A 40 16.79 -0.33 8.78
N PRO A 41 17.15 -1.51 8.25
CA PRO A 41 16.97 -2.79 8.92
C PRO A 41 18.04 -3.02 9.99
N VAL A 42 18.16 -2.07 10.92
CA VAL A 42 19.11 -2.06 12.03
C VAL A 42 18.37 -1.60 13.28
N ASP A 43 18.64 -2.26 14.39
CA ASP A 43 18.23 -1.81 15.71
C ASP A 43 19.13 -0.66 16.15
N TYR A 44 18.58 0.54 16.29
CA TYR A 44 19.37 1.73 16.64
C TYR A 44 19.87 1.75 18.07
N ALA A 45 19.30 0.94 18.98
CA ALA A 45 19.78 0.83 20.35
C ALA A 45 20.98 -0.13 20.44
N THR A 46 20.96 -1.22 19.68
CA THR A 46 22.00 -2.27 19.76
C THR A 46 22.97 -2.29 18.58
N ASN A 47 22.70 -1.50 17.54
CA ASN A 47 23.40 -1.47 16.25
C ASN A 47 23.50 -2.84 15.57
N LYS A 48 22.53 -3.73 15.82
CA LYS A 48 22.46 -5.07 15.23
C LYS A 48 21.48 -5.12 14.07
N PRO A 49 21.63 -6.04 13.11
CA PRO A 49 20.64 -6.25 12.07
C PRO A 49 19.25 -6.52 12.65
N ALA A 50 18.25 -5.86 12.09
CA ALA A 50 16.85 -6.01 12.47
C ALA A 50 16.00 -6.50 11.29
N ASN A 51 14.86 -7.11 11.62
CA ASN A 51 13.91 -7.62 10.63
C ASN A 51 12.76 -6.64 10.33
N TYR A 52 12.87 -5.40 10.79
CA TYR A 52 11.90 -4.32 10.55
C TYR A 52 12.55 -3.19 9.75
N GLY A 53 11.73 -2.21 9.37
CA GLY A 53 12.18 -0.95 8.78
C GLY A 53 11.82 -0.76 7.31
N LEU A 54 11.69 0.49 6.91
CA LEU A 54 11.17 0.91 5.61
C LEU A 54 11.93 0.28 4.43
N ALA A 55 13.26 0.21 4.46
CA ALA A 55 14.03 -0.38 3.36
C ALA A 55 13.65 -1.86 3.07
N LYS A 56 13.30 -2.61 4.13
CA LYS A 56 12.83 -4.00 3.99
C LYS A 56 11.40 -4.04 3.46
N VAL A 57 10.54 -3.15 3.94
CA VAL A 57 9.17 -2.98 3.41
C VAL A 57 9.17 -2.63 1.92
N ALA A 58 10.03 -1.72 1.45
CA ALA A 58 10.21 -1.40 0.03
C ALA A 58 10.55 -2.64 -0.80
N SER A 59 11.42 -3.50 -0.27
CA SER A 59 11.83 -4.72 -0.97
C SER A 59 10.65 -5.67 -1.15
N VAL A 60 9.83 -5.84 -0.11
CA VAL A 60 8.60 -6.65 -0.17
C VAL A 60 7.60 -6.05 -1.16
N ILE A 61 7.35 -4.74 -1.11
CA ILE A 61 6.43 -4.06 -2.04
C ILE A 61 6.87 -4.26 -3.48
N LYS A 62 8.17 -4.11 -3.76
CA LYS A 62 8.73 -4.31 -5.09
C LYS A 62 8.51 -5.73 -5.57
N GLU A 63 8.76 -6.73 -4.72
CA GLU A 63 8.52 -8.13 -5.05
C GLU A 63 7.03 -8.40 -5.37
N GLN A 64 6.11 -7.89 -4.54
CA GLN A 64 4.68 -8.08 -4.78
C GLN A 64 4.22 -7.37 -6.06
N ARG A 65 4.72 -6.16 -6.34
CA ARG A 65 4.41 -5.44 -7.58
C ARG A 65 4.95 -6.15 -8.82
N GLN A 66 6.14 -6.75 -8.73
CA GLN A 66 6.69 -7.57 -9.81
C GLN A 66 5.84 -8.83 -10.05
N LYS A 67 5.30 -9.43 -8.99
CA LYS A 67 4.53 -10.67 -9.07
C LYS A 67 3.09 -10.46 -9.55
N TYR A 68 2.41 -9.42 -9.06
CA TYR A 68 0.97 -9.20 -9.29
C TYR A 68 0.67 -8.04 -10.24
N GLY A 69 1.66 -7.24 -10.60
CA GLY A 69 1.51 -6.02 -11.41
C GLY A 69 1.22 -4.80 -10.54
N GLU A 70 1.78 -3.65 -10.93
CA GLU A 70 1.71 -2.42 -10.13
C GLU A 70 0.27 -1.96 -9.84
N GLY A 71 -0.64 -2.10 -10.81
CA GLY A 71 -2.04 -1.70 -10.65
C GLY A 71 -2.89 -2.61 -9.75
N ASN A 72 -2.37 -3.77 -9.35
CA ASN A 72 -3.06 -4.74 -8.51
C ASN A 72 -2.55 -4.74 -7.07
N VAL A 73 -1.52 -3.96 -6.74
CA VAL A 73 -0.93 -3.90 -5.40
C VAL A 73 -1.22 -2.54 -4.76
N ILE A 74 -2.09 -2.55 -3.77
CA ILE A 74 -2.43 -1.38 -2.95
C ILE A 74 -1.59 -1.43 -1.69
N VAL A 75 -0.86 -0.35 -1.40
CA VAL A 75 -0.03 -0.23 -0.21
C VAL A 75 -0.60 0.87 0.69
N ILE A 76 -0.91 0.53 1.93
CA ILE A 76 -1.57 1.38 2.91
C ILE A 76 -0.67 1.52 4.14
N ASP A 77 -0.58 2.73 4.67
CA ASP A 77 0.08 2.99 5.95
C ASP A 77 -0.86 3.74 6.90
N THR A 78 -1.06 3.19 8.11
CA THR A 78 -2.03 3.69 9.10
C THR A 78 -1.50 4.73 10.09
N GLY A 79 -0.23 5.12 10.00
CA GLY A 79 0.33 6.21 10.82
C GLY A 79 1.16 5.73 12.00
N ASP A 80 1.34 6.60 12.99
CA ASP A 80 2.31 6.50 14.10
C ASP A 80 3.75 6.41 13.58
N LEU A 81 4.07 7.40 12.75
CA LEU A 81 5.33 7.49 12.03
C LEU A 81 6.45 8.12 12.86
N ILE A 82 6.11 8.91 13.90
CA ILE A 82 6.98 9.98 14.40
C ILE A 82 7.24 9.94 15.93
N GLN A 83 6.90 8.85 16.64
CA GLN A 83 7.17 8.74 18.10
C GLN A 83 7.59 7.33 18.60
N GLY A 84 8.75 6.80 18.21
CA GLY A 84 9.33 5.58 18.82
C GLY A 84 10.78 5.19 18.48
N SER A 85 11.54 5.92 17.65
CA SER A 85 12.98 5.63 17.45
C SER A 85 13.92 6.77 17.86
N PRO A 86 15.17 6.47 18.29
CA PRO A 86 16.18 7.49 18.58
C PRO A 86 16.46 8.45 17.41
N MET A 87 16.17 8.03 16.18
CA MET A 87 16.38 8.81 14.97
C MET A 87 15.36 9.95 14.79
N GLU A 88 14.22 9.90 15.49
CA GLU A 88 13.24 10.98 15.50
C GLU A 88 13.73 12.23 16.20
N TYR A 89 14.76 12.16 17.04
CA TYR A 89 15.41 13.35 17.58
C TYR A 89 15.90 14.30 16.46
N TYR A 90 16.14 13.76 15.26
CA TYR A 90 16.41 14.51 14.04
C TYR A 90 15.15 14.68 13.15
N GLN A 91 13.99 14.96 13.77
CA GLN A 91 12.64 15.01 13.19
C GLN A 91 12.55 15.69 11.81
N TRP A 92 13.27 16.80 11.59
CA TRP A 92 13.26 17.52 10.33
C TRP A 92 13.90 16.73 9.17
N LEU A 93 15.00 16.02 9.43
CA LEU A 93 15.67 15.18 8.45
C LEU A 93 14.86 13.90 8.18
N PHE A 94 14.25 13.38 9.25
CA PHE A 94 13.41 12.20 9.22
C PHE A 94 12.16 12.37 8.35
N LEU A 95 11.42 13.47 8.53
CA LEU A 95 10.23 13.76 7.72
C LEU A 95 10.55 13.86 6.23
N VAL A 96 11.68 14.46 5.86
CA VAL A 96 12.11 14.57 4.46
C VAL A 96 12.47 13.19 3.87
N GLN A 97 13.18 12.34 4.62
CA GLN A 97 13.56 11.00 4.15
C GLN A 97 12.35 10.08 4.04
N SER A 98 11.47 10.08 5.05
CA SER A 98 10.22 9.30 5.03
C SER A 98 9.32 9.76 3.88
N PHE A 99 9.09 11.06 3.70
CA PHE A 99 8.23 11.53 2.60
C PHE A 99 8.80 11.18 1.21
N SER A 100 10.12 11.28 1.03
CA SER A 100 10.80 10.87 -0.20
C SER A 100 10.68 9.36 -0.46
N PHE A 101 10.80 8.56 0.60
CA PHE A 101 10.61 7.10 0.54
C PHE A 101 9.16 6.73 0.17
N TYR A 102 8.16 7.35 0.81
CA TYR A 102 6.74 7.10 0.55
C TYR A 102 6.36 7.47 -0.88
N ARG A 103 6.91 8.58 -1.40
CA ARG A 103 6.73 8.99 -2.79
C ARG A 103 7.36 7.99 -3.76
N THR A 104 8.54 7.48 -3.45
CA THR A 104 9.25 6.48 -4.27
C THR A 104 8.53 5.14 -4.27
N CYS A 105 7.94 4.75 -3.15
CA CYS A 105 7.25 3.47 -2.99
C CYS A 105 5.74 3.55 -3.28
N SER A 106 5.20 4.71 -3.65
CA SER A 106 3.77 4.92 -3.94
C SER A 106 2.85 4.36 -2.86
N PHE A 107 3.12 4.68 -1.60
CA PHE A 107 2.20 4.40 -0.50
C PHE A 107 0.97 5.32 -0.57
N HIS A 108 -0.22 4.76 -0.31
CA HIS A 108 -1.37 5.57 0.11
C HIS A 108 -1.30 5.76 1.63
N MET A 109 -0.79 6.92 2.04
CA MET A 109 -0.65 7.31 3.44
C MET A 109 -2.00 7.84 3.96
N ILE A 110 -2.62 7.13 4.90
CA ILE A 110 -3.96 7.47 5.40
C ILE A 110 -3.90 8.36 6.66
N SER A 111 -2.85 8.28 7.46
CA SER A 111 -2.71 9.06 8.70
C SER A 111 -1.37 9.79 8.76
N MET A 112 -1.30 10.97 8.16
CA MET A 112 -0.28 11.99 8.49
C MET A 112 -0.91 13.18 9.25
N LEU A 113 -2.24 13.25 9.32
CA LEU A 113 -2.96 14.44 9.78
C LEU A 113 -3.36 14.42 11.26
N LYS A 114 -3.20 13.30 11.98
CA LYS A 114 -3.52 13.27 13.42
C LYS A 114 -2.40 13.87 14.29
N GLU A 115 -1.14 13.69 13.94
CA GLU A 115 -0.01 14.12 14.79
C GLU A 115 0.35 15.61 14.63
N PHE A 116 0.02 16.24 13.51
CA PHE A 116 0.28 17.69 13.33
C PHE A 116 -0.79 18.60 13.97
N GLN A 117 -1.95 18.06 14.37
CA GLN A 117 -3.00 18.83 15.06
C GLN A 117 -2.99 18.68 16.58
N THR A 118 -2.39 17.62 17.12
CA THR A 118 -2.10 17.52 18.54
C THR A 118 -0.72 18.07 18.81
N GLY A 119 -0.59 19.40 18.77
CA GLY A 119 0.48 20.06 19.50
C GLY A 119 0.41 19.61 20.96
N ILE A 120 1.32 18.72 21.35
CA ILE A 120 1.56 18.34 22.72
C ILE A 120 3.05 18.60 22.96
N CYS A 121 3.28 19.40 23.99
CA CYS A 121 4.52 20.01 24.46
C CYS A 121 5.73 19.07 24.55
#